data_AF-A0AAV5KF11-F1
#
_entry.id   AF-A0AAV5KF11-F1
#
_cell.length_a   1.000
_cell.length_b   1.000
_cell.length_c   1.000
_cell.angle_alpha   90.00
_cell.angle_beta   90.00
_cell.angle_gamma   90.00
#
_symmetry.space_group_name_H-M   'P 1'
#
loop_
_entity.id
_entity.type
_entity.pdbx_description
1 polymer ?
#
loop_
_entity_poly.entity_id
_entity_poly.type
_entity_poly.pdbx_seq_one_letter_code
_entity_poly.pdbx_strand_id
1 'polypeptide(L)'
;MAIHIVVCGMKVMLSSHTLLEVIIEDGNSPQNVTPMESTRVESLEYGGYPPEANSLVLGDYVDQGKQSIETICLLLVYKIKYKENFFLLRGNHECASISRIYGFHDECKRRFNVRLWRTFTDCFNCLPVAPLIDEKIFCMHGGLSPHLDNLDQIRHIARPVDIPDHGLLCDLLWADPYKNVKDWGDSDRGLSCTFGADMVAEFLQKHDLDLVCRAHQVMKFRLRLTFL
;
A
#
# COMPACT_ATOMS: atom_id res chain seq x y z
N MET A 1 19.30 -7.22 15.08
CA MET A 1 18.32 -8.04 14.36
C MET A 1 17.36 -7.18 13.53
N ALA A 2 16.54 -6.29 14.14
CA ALA A 2 15.58 -5.45 13.40
C ALA A 2 16.19 -4.64 12.25
N ILE A 3 17.31 -3.93 12.47
CA ILE A 3 17.99 -3.16 11.41
C ILE A 3 18.40 -4.04 10.22
N HIS A 4 18.85 -5.28 10.47
CA HIS A 4 19.26 -6.18 9.39
C HIS A 4 18.05 -6.63 8.55
N ILE A 5 16.93 -6.97 9.20
CA ILE A 5 15.66 -7.28 8.52
C ILE A 5 15.25 -6.10 7.64
N VAL A 6 15.27 -4.88 8.19
CA VAL A 6 14.88 -3.67 7.46
C VAL A 6 15.77 -3.42 6.25
N VAL A 7 17.09 -3.49 6.40
CA VAL A 7 18.04 -3.28 5.29
C VAL A 7 17.91 -4.38 4.22
N CYS A 8 17.69 -5.63 4.61
CA CYS A 8 17.43 -6.71 3.65
C CYS A 8 16.10 -6.51 2.92
N GLY A 9 15.06 -6.07 3.64
CA GLY A 9 13.76 -5.73 3.07
C GLY A 9 13.85 -4.61 2.03
N MET A 10 14.57 -3.53 2.33
CA MET A 10 14.82 -2.44 1.38
C MET A 10 15.39 -2.95 0.05
N LYS A 11 16.41 -3.81 0.09
CA LYS A 11 17.04 -4.38 -1.11
C LYS A 11 16.05 -5.18 -1.96
N VAL A 12 15.18 -5.95 -1.30
CA VAL A 12 14.15 -6.75 -1.99
C VAL A 12 13.06 -5.85 -2.59
N MET A 13 12.64 -4.79 -1.91
CA MET A 13 11.59 -3.90 -2.43
C MET A 13 12.10 -2.98 -3.55
N LEU A 14 13.39 -2.65 -3.56
CA LEU A 14 14.04 -1.87 -4.62
C LEU A 14 14.40 -2.70 -5.86
N SER A 15 14.36 -4.04 -5.78
CA SER A 15 14.59 -4.89 -6.96
C SER A 15 13.35 -5.04 -7.85
N SER A 16 12.21 -4.48 -7.45
CA SER A 16 10.98 -4.46 -8.24
C SER A 16 10.64 -3.04 -8.69
N HIS A 17 9.73 -2.90 -9.67
CA HIS A 17 9.19 -1.61 -10.07
C HIS A 17 8.25 -1.02 -9.00
N THR A 18 7.99 0.28 -9.09
CA THR A 18 7.04 0.98 -8.21
C THR A 18 5.59 0.55 -8.47
N LEU A 19 5.28 0.20 -9.72
CA LEU A 19 4.10 -0.59 -10.09
C LEU A 19 4.53 -2.06 -10.24
N LEU A 20 3.97 -2.95 -9.42
CA LEU A 20 4.26 -4.38 -9.46
C LEU A 20 3.38 -5.06 -10.51
N GLU A 21 3.92 -6.05 -11.23
CA GLU A 21 3.14 -6.96 -12.04
C GLU A 21 2.94 -8.25 -11.23
N VAL A 22 1.70 -8.65 -10.99
CA VAL A 22 1.37 -9.87 -10.24
C VAL A 22 0.55 -10.77 -11.15
N ILE A 23 1.13 -11.92 -11.52
CA ILE A 23 0.47 -12.91 -12.37
C ILE A 23 -0.07 -14.04 -11.49
N ILE A 24 -1.32 -14.44 -11.71
CA ILE A 24 -1.96 -15.61 -11.12
C ILE A 24 -1.89 -16.73 -12.15
N GLU A 25 -1.11 -17.78 -11.88
CA GLU A 25 -1.00 -18.91 -12.80
C GLU A 25 -2.31 -19.71 -12.88
N ASP A 26 -2.73 -20.03 -14.12
CA ASP A 26 -3.95 -20.79 -14.42
C ASP A 26 -3.97 -22.15 -13.69
N GLY A 27 -4.99 -22.32 -12.83
CA GLY A 27 -5.13 -23.44 -11.90
C GLY A 27 -5.36 -22.98 -10.46
N ASN A 28 -4.95 -21.74 -10.18
CA ASN A 28 -5.23 -21.01 -8.97
C ASN A 28 -6.35 -20.00 -9.25
N SER A 29 -7.54 -20.20 -8.69
CA SER A 29 -8.68 -19.27 -8.83
C SER A 29 -8.31 -17.80 -8.47
N PRO A 30 -9.07 -16.79 -8.95
CA PRO A 30 -8.89 -15.36 -8.57
C PRO A 30 -8.93 -15.05 -7.06
N GLN A 31 -9.15 -16.06 -6.21
CA GLN A 31 -9.03 -15.99 -4.75
C GLN A 31 -7.56 -16.07 -4.27
N ASN A 32 -6.58 -16.29 -5.15
CA ASN A 32 -5.20 -16.59 -4.76
C ASN A 32 -4.30 -15.38 -4.53
N VAL A 33 -4.75 -14.16 -4.83
CA VAL A 33 -4.16 -12.94 -4.27
C VAL A 33 -5.23 -12.33 -3.37
N THR A 34 -5.14 -12.59 -2.07
CA THR A 34 -6.06 -11.94 -1.12
C THR A 34 -5.51 -10.55 -0.80
N PRO A 35 -6.18 -9.44 -1.20
CA PRO A 35 -5.78 -8.13 -0.74
C PRO A 35 -6.10 -8.04 0.75
N MET A 36 -5.08 -7.80 1.56
CA MET A 36 -5.15 -7.68 3.00
C MET A 36 -4.98 -6.22 3.39
N GLU A 37 -5.93 -5.75 4.19
CA GLU A 37 -5.97 -4.37 4.66
C GLU A 37 -5.37 -4.20 6.04
N SER A 38 -5.25 -5.31 6.76
CA SER A 38 -4.83 -5.30 8.14
C SER A 38 -3.53 -6.04 8.26
N THR A 39 -2.63 -5.44 9.01
CA THR A 39 -1.37 -5.98 9.53
C THR A 39 -1.47 -7.27 10.32
N ARG A 40 -2.69 -7.81 10.46
CA ARG A 40 -2.95 -8.97 11.28
C ARG A 40 -2.60 -10.21 10.49
N VAL A 41 -1.63 -10.94 11.03
CA VAL A 41 -1.28 -12.30 10.62
C VAL A 41 -2.52 -13.20 10.54
N GLU A 42 -3.54 -12.94 11.36
CA GLU A 42 -4.85 -13.60 11.33
C GLU A 42 -5.48 -13.59 9.92
N SER A 43 -5.23 -12.57 9.10
CA SER A 43 -5.72 -12.53 7.71
C SER A 43 -5.10 -13.63 6.83
N LEU A 44 -3.89 -14.10 7.13
CA LEU A 44 -3.24 -15.23 6.44
C LEU A 44 -3.90 -16.57 6.78
N GLU A 45 -4.58 -16.69 7.93
CA GLU A 45 -5.33 -17.91 8.26
C GLU A 45 -6.51 -18.13 7.31
N TYR A 46 -7.07 -17.04 6.77
CA TYR A 46 -8.18 -17.08 5.80
C TYR A 46 -7.71 -17.10 4.35
N GLY A 47 -6.68 -16.31 4.01
CA GLY A 47 -6.17 -16.17 2.65
C GLY A 47 -5.14 -17.22 2.23
N GLY A 48 -4.72 -18.08 3.16
CA GLY A 48 -3.61 -19.02 2.95
C GLY A 48 -2.26 -18.39 3.25
N TYR A 49 -1.28 -19.27 3.50
CA TYR A 49 0.08 -18.87 3.79
C TYR A 49 0.95 -18.98 2.53
N PRO A 50 1.96 -18.10 2.37
CA PRO A 50 3.01 -18.31 1.38
C PRO A 50 3.89 -19.53 1.73
N PRO A 51 4.35 -20.31 0.74
CA PRO A 51 4.26 -20.04 -0.70
C PRO A 51 2.99 -20.60 -1.38
N GLU A 52 2.09 -21.25 -0.64
CA GLU A 52 0.90 -21.90 -1.19
C GLU A 52 -0.14 -20.92 -1.72
N ALA A 53 -0.13 -19.67 -1.23
CA ALA A 53 -0.97 -18.58 -1.70
C ALA A 53 -0.20 -17.26 -1.84
N ASN A 54 -0.68 -16.38 -2.72
CA ASN A 54 -0.15 -15.03 -2.84
C ASN A 54 -0.89 -14.09 -1.86
N SER A 55 -0.14 -13.22 -1.19
CA SER A 55 -0.65 -12.24 -0.25
C SER A 55 -0.25 -10.84 -0.69
N LEU A 56 -1.22 -9.94 -0.79
CA LEU A 56 -0.99 -8.54 -1.11
C LEU A 56 -1.45 -7.67 0.05
N VAL A 57 -0.54 -6.94 0.71
CA VAL A 57 -0.89 -6.02 1.79
C VAL A 57 -0.85 -4.59 1.28
N LEU A 58 -1.95 -3.85 1.44
CA LEU A 58 -2.15 -2.54 0.81
C LEU A 58 -1.60 -1.35 1.63
N GLY A 59 -0.74 -1.56 2.62
CA GLY A 59 -0.17 -0.48 3.45
C GLY A 59 -0.78 -0.34 4.85
N ASP A 60 -0.46 0.77 5.50
CA ASP A 60 -0.81 1.14 6.89
C ASP A 60 -0.38 0.10 7.92
N TYR A 61 0.92 -0.19 7.91
CA TYR A 61 1.56 -1.15 8.79
C TYR A 61 1.73 -0.65 10.23
N VAL A 62 1.85 0.66 10.37
CA VAL A 62 2.20 1.33 11.61
C VAL A 62 1.07 2.22 12.11
N ASP A 63 1.20 2.75 13.32
CA ASP A 63 0.23 3.66 13.96
C ASP A 63 -1.18 3.10 14.28
N GLN A 64 -1.46 1.84 13.94
CA GLN A 64 -2.75 1.18 14.24
C GLN A 64 -2.80 0.41 15.58
N GLY A 65 -1.75 0.49 16.41
CA GLY A 65 -1.67 -0.28 17.65
C GLY A 65 -0.37 -0.08 18.43
N LYS A 66 -0.11 -0.95 19.41
CA LYS A 66 1.08 -0.86 20.30
C LYS A 66 2.26 -1.73 19.88
N GLN A 67 2.14 -2.45 18.76
CA GLN A 67 3.09 -3.47 18.29
C GLN A 67 3.51 -3.22 16.83
N SER A 68 3.57 -1.96 16.42
CA SER A 68 3.87 -1.61 15.03
C SER A 68 5.27 -2.06 14.61
N ILE A 69 6.24 -2.06 15.53
CA ILE A 69 7.60 -2.55 15.24
C ILE A 69 7.58 -4.05 14.90
N GLU A 70 6.90 -4.87 15.71
CA GLU A 70 6.77 -6.30 15.48
C GLU A 70 6.05 -6.59 14.16
N THR A 71 4.93 -5.90 13.95
CA THR A 71 4.13 -6.00 12.73
C THR A 71 4.97 -5.78 11.48
N ILE A 72 5.64 -4.63 11.37
CA ILE A 72 6.43 -4.33 10.16
C ILE A 72 7.62 -5.28 10.03
N CYS A 73 8.26 -5.68 11.14
CA CYS A 73 9.36 -6.64 11.08
C CYS A 73 8.89 -7.99 10.53
N LEU A 74 7.73 -8.48 10.97
CA LEU A 74 7.17 -9.75 10.53
C LEU A 74 6.82 -9.71 9.04
N LEU A 75 6.15 -8.64 8.59
CA LEU A 75 5.81 -8.44 7.18
C LEU A 75 7.06 -8.39 6.30
N LEU A 76 8.10 -7.68 6.74
CA LEU A 76 9.38 -7.65 6.02
C LEU A 76 10.05 -9.03 5.96
N VAL A 77 9.97 -9.84 7.02
CA VAL A 77 10.48 -11.22 6.99
C VAL A 77 9.73 -12.07 5.97
N TYR A 78 8.39 -11.99 5.92
CA TYR A 78 7.60 -12.65 4.88
C TYR A 78 8.01 -12.18 3.49
N LYS A 79 8.16 -10.87 3.27
CA LYS A 79 8.62 -10.33 1.98
C LYS A 79 10.00 -10.84 1.59
N ILE A 80 10.94 -10.92 2.53
CA ILE A 80 12.30 -11.40 2.26
C ILE A 80 12.28 -12.89 1.90
N LYS A 81 11.48 -13.69 2.61
CA LYS A 81 11.42 -15.15 2.44
C LYS A 81 10.64 -15.56 1.20
N TYR A 82 9.54 -14.88 0.88
CA TYR A 82 8.59 -15.22 -0.17
C TYR A 82 8.41 -14.05 -1.14
N LYS A 83 9.52 -13.66 -1.80
CA LYS A 83 9.58 -12.43 -2.62
C LYS A 83 8.55 -12.40 -3.74
N GLU A 84 8.24 -13.57 -4.31
CA GLU A 84 7.33 -13.76 -5.44
C GLU A 84 5.87 -14.00 -5.03
N ASN A 85 5.58 -14.19 -3.74
CA ASN A 85 4.23 -14.51 -3.26
C ASN A 85 3.71 -13.51 -2.22
N PHE A 86 4.60 -12.75 -1.56
CA PHE A 86 4.22 -11.78 -0.54
C PHE A 86 4.55 -10.37 -1.02
N PHE A 87 3.52 -9.54 -1.18
CA PHE A 87 3.61 -8.19 -1.73
C PHE A 87 3.21 -7.17 -0.67
N LEU A 88 4.03 -6.14 -0.52
CA LEU A 88 3.82 -5.05 0.43
C LEU A 88 3.75 -3.74 -0.36
N LEU A 89 2.66 -3.00 -0.23
CA LEU A 89 2.54 -1.66 -0.80
C LEU A 89 2.80 -0.58 0.25
N ARG A 90 2.96 0.66 -0.20
CA ARG A 90 3.04 1.81 0.67
C ARG A 90 1.63 2.29 1.04
N GLY A 91 1.36 2.51 2.32
CA GLY A 91 0.20 3.27 2.79
C GLY A 91 0.57 4.70 3.17
N ASN A 92 -0.42 5.49 3.59
CA ASN A 92 -0.19 6.88 3.94
C ASN A 92 0.49 7.05 5.31
N HIS A 93 0.40 6.03 6.18
CA HIS A 93 1.12 5.99 7.46
C HIS A 93 2.62 5.64 7.33
N GLU A 94 3.03 5.07 6.20
CA GLU A 94 4.42 4.75 5.88
C GLU A 94 5.21 5.99 5.38
N CYS A 95 5.21 7.06 6.18
CA CYS A 95 6.02 8.26 5.92
C CYS A 95 6.46 8.94 7.22
N ALA A 96 7.45 9.83 7.10
CA ALA A 96 8.04 10.49 8.25
C ALA A 96 7.06 11.41 8.99
N SER A 97 6.22 12.15 8.26
CA SER A 97 5.31 13.14 8.83
C SER A 97 4.21 12.47 9.65
N ILE A 98 3.55 11.45 9.10
CA ILE A 98 2.45 10.75 9.76
C ILE A 98 2.96 9.88 10.91
N SER A 99 3.95 9.02 10.67
CA SER A 99 4.48 8.13 11.71
C SER A 99 5.09 8.87 12.91
N ARG A 100 5.46 10.14 12.74
CA ARG A 100 5.91 11.01 13.83
C ARG A 100 4.78 11.49 14.72
N ILE A 101 3.60 11.72 14.16
CA ILE A 101 2.45 12.30 14.86
C ILE A 101 1.60 11.20 15.52
N TYR A 102 1.44 10.05 14.87
CA TYR A 102 0.43 9.06 15.25
C TYR A 102 0.92 7.91 16.15
N GLY A 103 2.23 7.80 16.38
CA GLY A 103 2.77 7.04 17.51
C GLY A 103 3.94 6.11 17.21
N PHE A 104 4.19 5.74 15.96
CA PHE A 104 5.27 4.82 15.62
C PHE A 104 6.66 5.37 15.96
N HIS A 105 6.88 6.67 15.75
CA HIS A 105 8.08 7.35 16.21
C HIS A 105 8.28 7.18 17.72
N ASP A 106 7.24 7.41 18.51
CA ASP A 106 7.30 7.32 19.97
C ASP A 106 7.47 5.87 20.43
N GLU A 107 6.87 4.91 19.74
CA GLU A 107 7.12 3.49 19.98
C GLU A 107 8.61 3.14 19.78
N CYS A 108 9.18 3.53 18.64
CA CYS A 108 10.59 3.31 18.33
C CYS A 108 11.51 4.00 19.33
N LYS A 109 11.23 5.27 19.66
CA LYS A 109 12.01 6.05 20.62
C LYS A 109 11.98 5.44 22.02
N ARG A 110 10.80 5.02 22.49
CA ARG A 110 10.61 4.46 23.84
C ARG A 110 11.24 3.09 24.00
N ARG A 111 11.10 2.21 22.99
CA ARG A 111 11.54 0.81 23.07
C ARG A 111 12.98 0.61 22.60
N PHE A 112 13.46 1.50 21.75
CA PHE A 112 14.80 1.44 21.16
C PHE A 112 15.41 2.84 21.12
N ASN A 113 15.41 3.48 19.95
CA ASN A 113 15.94 4.82 19.75
C ASN A 113 15.38 5.44 18.45
N VAL A 114 15.57 6.75 18.31
CA VAL A 114 15.12 7.51 17.13
C VAL A 114 15.81 7.05 15.84
N ARG A 115 17.01 6.47 15.92
CA ARG A 115 17.71 5.94 14.73
C ARG A 115 16.94 4.77 14.11
N LEU A 116 16.29 3.93 14.92
CA LEU A 116 15.45 2.84 14.41
C LEU A 116 14.26 3.39 13.59
N TRP A 117 13.58 4.42 14.09
CA TRP A 117 12.48 5.07 13.36
C TRP A 117 12.95 5.65 12.02
N ARG A 118 14.13 6.30 11.99
CA ARG A 118 14.72 6.78 10.73
C ARG A 118 14.98 5.64 9.75
N THR A 119 15.53 4.52 10.22
CA THR A 119 15.77 3.34 9.39
C THR A 119 14.46 2.74 8.84
N PHE A 120 13.36 2.75 9.60
CA PHE A 120 12.05 2.38 9.07
C PHE A 120 11.51 3.40 8.07
N THR A 121 11.71 4.69 8.31
CA THR A 121 11.32 5.74 7.36
C THR A 121 12.04 5.57 6.02
N ASP A 122 13.35 5.31 6.05
CA ASP A 122 14.13 4.98 4.85
C ASP A 122 13.57 3.71 4.17
N CYS A 123 13.10 2.74 4.95
CA CYS A 123 12.49 1.50 4.45
C CYS A 123 11.18 1.79 3.72
N PHE A 124 10.35 2.65 4.29
CA PHE A 124 9.07 3.03 3.74
C PHE A 124 9.20 3.77 2.41
N ASN A 125 10.24 4.59 2.28
CA ASN A 125 10.56 5.25 1.02
C ASN A 125 10.89 4.27 -0.11
N CYS A 126 11.25 3.03 0.22
CA CYS A 126 11.51 1.94 -0.71
C CYS A 126 10.28 1.08 -1.02
N LEU A 127 9.07 1.35 -0.49
CA LEU A 127 7.89 0.51 -0.76
C LEU A 127 7.30 0.81 -2.16
N PRO A 128 6.84 -0.21 -2.90
CA PRO A 128 6.09 0.00 -4.14
C PRO A 128 4.70 0.55 -3.79
N VAL A 129 4.03 1.15 -4.77
CA VAL A 129 2.83 1.97 -4.50
C VAL A 129 1.56 1.29 -5.01
N ALA A 130 1.67 0.53 -6.10
CA ALA A 130 0.54 -0.15 -6.70
C ALA A 130 0.98 -1.48 -7.32
N PRO A 131 0.11 -2.48 -7.40
CA PRO A 131 0.22 -3.62 -8.29
C PRO A 131 -0.85 -3.55 -9.38
N LEU A 132 -0.52 -4.15 -10.51
CA LEU A 132 -1.45 -4.59 -11.54
C LEU A 132 -1.49 -6.11 -11.49
N ILE A 133 -2.65 -6.67 -11.15
CA ILE A 133 -2.86 -8.12 -11.02
C ILE A 133 -3.54 -8.63 -12.30
N ASP A 134 -2.93 -9.63 -12.93
CA ASP A 134 -3.37 -10.25 -14.19
C ASP A 134 -3.73 -9.26 -15.29
N GLU A 135 -3.08 -8.10 -15.33
CA GLU A 135 -3.38 -7.02 -16.27
C GLU A 135 -4.84 -6.52 -16.21
N LYS A 136 -5.59 -6.87 -15.16
CA LYS A 136 -7.04 -6.61 -15.05
C LYS A 136 -7.47 -5.92 -13.77
N ILE A 137 -6.73 -6.09 -12.67
CA ILE A 137 -7.09 -5.50 -11.38
C ILE A 137 -5.98 -4.55 -10.95
N PHE A 138 -6.32 -3.27 -10.82
CA PHE A 138 -5.40 -2.26 -10.32
C PHE A 138 -5.65 -2.00 -8.84
N CYS A 139 -4.60 -2.11 -8.01
CA CYS A 139 -4.73 -1.86 -6.58
C CYS A 139 -3.89 -0.65 -6.13
N MET A 140 -4.35 0.00 -5.07
CA MET A 140 -3.64 1.10 -4.42
C MET A 140 -4.03 1.22 -2.95
N HIS A 141 -3.37 2.08 -2.19
CA HIS A 141 -3.76 2.35 -0.82
C HIS A 141 -4.94 3.32 -0.75
N GLY A 142 -4.74 4.54 -1.27
CA GLY A 142 -5.70 5.65 -1.28
C GLY A 142 -6.67 5.53 -2.44
N GLY A 143 -6.42 6.22 -3.55
CA GLY A 143 -7.35 6.20 -4.67
C GLY A 143 -6.80 6.84 -5.94
N LEU A 144 -7.67 7.02 -6.94
CA LEU A 144 -7.29 7.52 -8.25
C LEU A 144 -6.72 8.94 -8.19
N SER A 145 -5.94 9.31 -9.21
CA SER A 145 -5.30 10.62 -9.32
C SER A 145 -5.70 11.31 -10.64
N PRO A 146 -5.99 12.62 -10.63
CA PRO A 146 -6.15 13.39 -11.88
C PRO A 146 -4.86 13.47 -12.68
N HIS A 147 -3.73 13.13 -12.07
CA HIS A 147 -2.40 13.10 -12.70
C HIS A 147 -2.06 11.73 -13.30
N LEU A 148 -2.92 10.72 -13.12
CA LEU A 148 -2.72 9.36 -13.65
C LEU A 148 -3.43 9.20 -15.00
N ASP A 149 -2.70 9.49 -16.07
CA ASP A 149 -3.13 9.30 -17.45
C ASP A 149 -2.70 7.93 -18.01
N ASN A 150 -1.53 7.44 -17.60
CA ASN A 150 -0.93 6.17 -18.00
C ASN A 150 -0.29 5.49 -16.79
N LEU A 151 -0.52 4.18 -16.61
CA LEU A 151 0.08 3.36 -15.55
C LEU A 151 1.62 3.39 -15.54
N ASP A 152 2.27 3.64 -16.69
CA ASP A 152 3.71 3.84 -16.78
C ASP A 152 4.20 5.02 -15.95
N GLN A 153 3.37 6.04 -15.72
CA GLN A 153 3.75 7.14 -14.83
C GLN A 153 4.08 6.63 -13.42
N ILE A 154 3.41 5.57 -12.96
CA ILE A 154 3.70 4.93 -11.67
C ILE A 154 5.04 4.20 -11.74
N ARG A 155 5.33 3.49 -12.84
CA ARG A 155 6.63 2.80 -13.06
C ARG A 155 7.81 3.78 -13.01
N HIS A 156 7.61 5.01 -13.46
CA HIS A 156 8.63 6.07 -13.48
C HIS A 156 8.80 6.83 -12.15
N ILE A 157 7.98 6.57 -11.13
CA ILE A 157 8.22 7.12 -9.79
C ILE A 157 9.49 6.48 -9.24
N ALA A 158 10.58 7.26 -9.21
CA ALA A 158 11.86 6.82 -8.69
C ALA A 158 11.75 6.52 -7.18
N ARG A 159 12.29 5.38 -6.75
CA ARG A 159 12.43 5.00 -5.33
C ARG A 159 13.91 4.85 -4.97
N PRO A 160 14.34 5.21 -3.75
CA PRO A 160 13.53 5.69 -2.63
C PRO A 160 13.07 7.14 -2.78
N VAL A 161 11.86 7.45 -2.29
CA VAL A 161 11.28 8.81 -2.35
C VAL A 161 10.36 9.06 -1.16
N ASP A 162 10.31 10.30 -0.66
CA ASP A 162 9.33 10.72 0.36
C ASP A 162 7.98 11.06 -0.31
N ILE A 163 6.89 11.07 0.45
CA ILE A 163 5.58 11.42 -0.09
C ILE A 163 5.51 12.95 -0.29
N PRO A 164 5.31 13.46 -1.51
CA PRO A 164 5.12 14.89 -1.75
C PRO A 164 3.75 15.35 -1.23
N ASP A 165 3.59 16.66 -1.02
CA ASP A 165 2.31 17.23 -0.56
C ASP A 165 1.22 17.25 -1.67
N HIS A 166 1.58 16.97 -2.93
CA HIS A 166 0.66 16.96 -4.07
C HIS A 166 1.17 16.05 -5.20
N GLY A 167 0.30 15.76 -6.16
CA GLY A 167 0.61 15.00 -7.37
C GLY A 167 0.40 13.50 -7.23
N LEU A 168 0.80 12.75 -8.26
CA LEU A 168 0.47 11.34 -8.42
C LEU A 168 0.75 10.47 -7.18
N LEU A 169 1.96 10.54 -6.61
CA LEU A 169 2.30 9.71 -5.45
C LEU A 169 1.46 10.08 -4.21
N CYS A 170 1.15 11.35 -4.02
CA CYS A 170 0.28 11.80 -2.95
C CYS A 170 -1.13 11.20 -3.13
N ASP A 171 -1.67 11.32 -4.34
CA ASP A 171 -3.03 10.90 -4.64
C ASP A 171 -3.24 9.39 -4.50
N LEU A 172 -2.30 8.57 -5.00
CA LEU A 172 -2.33 7.11 -4.86
C LEU A 172 -2.39 6.64 -3.40
N LEU A 173 -1.96 7.47 -2.45
CA LEU A 173 -1.91 7.16 -1.03
C LEU A 173 -3.00 7.86 -0.21
N TRP A 174 -3.59 8.96 -0.70
CA TRP A 174 -4.48 9.80 0.10
C TRP A 174 -5.88 10.06 -0.50
N ALA A 175 -6.06 9.83 -1.81
CA ALA A 175 -7.32 10.16 -2.46
C ALA A 175 -8.47 9.25 -1.98
N ASP A 176 -9.70 9.78 -1.95
CA ASP A 176 -10.88 9.08 -1.44
C ASP A 176 -12.08 9.09 -2.40
N PRO A 177 -12.80 7.97 -2.58
CA PRO A 177 -14.06 7.98 -3.32
C PRO A 177 -15.10 8.75 -2.50
N TYR A 178 -15.91 9.56 -3.19
CA TYR A 178 -16.98 10.31 -2.54
C TYR A 178 -18.27 10.29 -3.35
N LYS A 179 -19.35 9.78 -2.73
CA LYS A 179 -20.62 9.48 -3.42
C LYS A 179 -21.34 10.70 -4.00
N ASN A 180 -21.08 11.89 -3.46
CA ASN A 180 -21.77 13.12 -3.85
C ASN A 180 -20.91 14.02 -4.73
N VAL A 181 -19.76 13.54 -5.20
CA VAL A 181 -18.92 14.24 -6.17
C VAL A 181 -19.10 13.58 -7.53
N LYS A 182 -19.21 14.43 -8.54
CA LYS A 182 -19.12 14.06 -9.96
C LYS A 182 -17.76 14.58 -10.42
N ASP A 183 -16.98 13.77 -11.12
CA ASP A 183 -15.58 14.07 -11.48
C ASP A 183 -14.65 14.11 -10.24
N TRP A 184 -13.73 15.09 -10.15
CA TRP A 184 -12.86 15.34 -9.01
C TRP A 184 -13.46 16.34 -8.01
N GLY A 185 -13.11 16.19 -6.73
CA GLY A 185 -13.49 17.09 -5.66
C GLY A 185 -12.37 17.35 -4.66
N ASP A 186 -12.60 18.30 -3.76
CA ASP A 186 -11.67 18.58 -2.67
C ASP A 186 -11.72 17.46 -1.61
N SER A 187 -10.60 17.25 -0.93
CA SER A 187 -10.48 16.27 0.15
C SER A 187 -10.61 16.94 1.52
N ASP A 188 -11.50 16.40 2.36
CA ASP A 188 -11.66 16.81 3.76
C ASP A 188 -10.40 16.54 4.60
N ARG A 189 -9.44 15.75 4.07
CA ARG A 189 -8.14 15.52 4.71
C ARG A 189 -7.20 16.72 4.62
N GLY A 190 -7.54 17.72 3.80
CA GLY A 190 -6.66 18.87 3.51
C GLY A 190 -5.45 18.52 2.63
N LEU A 191 -5.45 17.32 2.03
CA LEU A 191 -4.42 16.81 1.14
C LEU A 191 -5.08 15.91 0.08
N SER A 192 -4.54 15.91 -1.13
CA SER A 192 -5.08 15.17 -2.28
C SER A 192 -6.53 15.57 -2.62
N CYS A 193 -7.29 14.66 -3.23
CA CYS A 193 -8.59 14.90 -3.84
C CYS A 193 -9.59 13.79 -3.48
N THR A 194 -10.85 14.06 -3.78
CA THR A 194 -11.91 13.06 -3.86
C THR A 194 -12.30 12.79 -5.30
N PHE A 195 -12.89 11.63 -5.56
CA PHE A 195 -13.34 11.25 -6.91
C PHE A 195 -14.70 10.53 -6.90
N GLY A 196 -15.48 10.77 -7.95
CA GLY A 196 -16.77 10.12 -8.18
C GLY A 196 -16.65 8.73 -8.81
N ALA A 197 -17.76 8.00 -8.84
CA ALA A 197 -17.83 6.68 -9.48
C ALA A 197 -17.67 6.74 -11.01
N ASP A 198 -17.97 7.90 -11.61
CA ASP A 198 -17.72 8.19 -13.02
C ASP A 198 -16.23 8.17 -13.35
N MET A 199 -15.37 8.73 -12.49
CA MET A 199 -13.92 8.69 -12.68
C MET A 199 -13.36 7.27 -12.62
N VAL A 200 -13.94 6.41 -11.77
CA VAL A 200 -13.57 4.98 -11.74
C VAL A 200 -13.96 4.30 -13.04
N ALA A 201 -15.20 4.50 -13.51
CA ALA A 201 -15.69 3.89 -14.73
C ALA A 201 -14.86 4.32 -15.97
N GLU A 202 -14.52 5.60 -16.07
CA GLU A 202 -13.65 6.13 -17.12
C GLU A 202 -12.25 5.51 -17.06
N PHE A 203 -11.66 5.43 -15.86
CA PHE A 203 -10.34 4.84 -15.66
C PHE A 203 -10.31 3.36 -16.08
N LEU A 204 -11.29 2.57 -15.63
CA LEU A 204 -11.42 1.15 -15.98
C LEU A 204 -11.54 0.97 -17.49
N GLN A 205 -12.41 1.75 -18.14
CA GLN A 205 -12.62 1.68 -19.58
C GLN A 205 -11.34 2.07 -20.35
N LYS A 206 -10.67 3.14 -19.94
CA LYS A 206 -9.48 3.66 -20.62
C LYS A 206 -8.30 2.69 -20.56
N HIS A 207 -8.15 1.97 -19.46
CA HIS A 207 -7.03 1.07 -19.22
C HIS A 207 -7.34 -0.42 -19.48
N ASP A 208 -8.54 -0.74 -19.98
CA ASP A 208 -9.03 -2.12 -20.18
C ASP A 208 -8.94 -2.99 -18.91
N LEU A 209 -9.29 -2.38 -17.78
CA LEU A 209 -9.29 -3.02 -16.46
C LEU A 209 -10.70 -3.42 -16.05
N ASP A 210 -10.79 -4.46 -15.24
CA ASP A 210 -12.06 -4.97 -14.72
C ASP A 210 -12.41 -4.34 -13.36
N LEU A 211 -11.38 -3.96 -12.57
CA LEU A 211 -11.57 -3.62 -11.16
C LEU A 211 -10.48 -2.71 -10.60
N VAL A 212 -10.89 -1.78 -9.72
CA VAL A 212 -9.98 -1.05 -8.83
C VAL A 212 -10.16 -1.55 -7.38
N CYS A 213 -9.05 -1.86 -6.72
CA CYS A 213 -9.03 -2.25 -5.31
C CYS A 213 -8.28 -1.20 -4.46
N ARG A 214 -8.87 -0.75 -3.37
CA ARG A 214 -8.22 0.18 -2.44
C ARG A 214 -8.49 -0.09 -0.96
N ALA A 215 -7.66 0.52 -0.11
CA ALA A 215 -7.74 0.45 1.36
C ALA A 215 -8.16 1.81 1.96
N HIS A 216 -7.52 2.30 3.02
CA HIS A 216 -7.54 3.70 3.51
C HIS A 216 -8.82 4.28 4.17
N GLN A 217 -10.03 3.75 3.92
CA GLN A 217 -11.27 4.23 4.57
C GLN A 217 -11.72 3.30 5.71
N VAL A 218 -12.03 3.89 6.88
CA VAL A 218 -12.57 3.18 8.04
C VAL A 218 -14.11 3.19 8.00
N MET A 219 -14.75 2.03 8.12
CA MET A 219 -16.19 1.92 8.38
C MET A 219 -16.47 1.22 9.71
N LYS A 220 -17.26 1.89 10.57
CA LYS A 220 -17.80 1.38 11.85
C LYS A 220 -16.80 0.51 12.64
N PHE A 221 -15.58 0.99 12.87
CA PHE A 221 -14.51 0.37 13.70
C PHE A 221 -13.48 -0.54 13.00
N ARG A 222 -13.43 -0.61 11.65
CA ARG A 222 -12.33 -1.26 10.90
C ARG A 222 -12.05 -0.57 9.56
N LEU A 223 -10.81 -0.64 9.06
CA LEU A 223 -10.49 -0.36 7.64
C LEU A 223 -11.30 -1.31 6.74
N ARG A 224 -11.75 -0.86 5.56
CA ARG A 224 -12.56 -1.63 4.60
C ARG A 224 -12.00 -1.65 3.19
N LEU A 225 -11.89 -2.87 2.65
CA LEU A 225 -11.35 -3.13 1.32
C LEU A 225 -12.46 -2.77 0.39
N THR A 226 -12.20 -1.77 -0.44
CA THR A 226 -13.21 -1.23 -1.32
C THR A 226 -12.85 -1.60 -2.75
N PHE A 227 -13.74 -2.40 -3.32
CA PHE A 227 -13.78 -2.77 -4.72
C PHE A 227 -14.64 -1.74 -5.43
N LEU A 228 -14.05 -1.00 -6.36
CA LEU A 228 -14.67 0.09 -7.12
C LEU A 228 -14.73 -0.27 -8.60
#